data_AF-A0A6A6ZAX9-F1
#
_entry.id   AF-A0A6A6ZAX9-F1
#
_cell.length_a   1.000
_cell.length_b   1.000
_cell.length_c   1.000
_cell.angle_alpha   90.00
_cell.angle_beta   90.00
_cell.angle_gamma   90.00
#
_symmetry.space_group_name_H-M   'P 1'
#
loop_
_entity.id
_entity.type
_entity.pdbx_description
1 polymer ?
#
loop_
_entity_poly.entity_id
_entity_poly.type
_entity_poly.pdbx_seq_one_letter_code
_entity_poly.pdbx_strand_id
1 'polypeptide(L)' 'MRLLHFDLSGRLVLTDFGSYSIPLYAILSHRWGNPNSEVLFGDIESNAYHKKDGYQKIEFCAKQAAQDQLQ' A
#
# COMPACT_ATOMS: atom_id res chain seq x y z
N MET A 1 1.69 10.73 9.46
CA MET A 1 2.20 9.38 9.13
C MET A 1 1.42 8.92 7.92
N ARG A 2 2.10 8.58 6.83
CA ARG A 2 1.43 8.21 5.58
C ARG A 2 1.25 6.70 5.50
N LEU A 3 0.01 6.26 5.36
CA LEU A 3 -0.38 4.86 5.19
C LEU A 3 -1.03 4.65 3.83
N LEU A 4 -0.96 3.42 3.35
CA LEU A 4 -1.40 3.01 2.04
C LEU A 4 -2.52 1.97 2.19
N HIS A 5 -3.71 2.25 1.69
CA HIS A 5 -4.87 1.36 1.82
C HIS A 5 -5.69 1.32 0.53
N PHE A 6 -6.63 0.37 0.44
CA PHE A 6 -7.64 0.39 -0.62
C PHE A 6 -8.82 1.29 -0.23
N ASP A 7 -9.26 2.13 -1.16
CA ASP A 7 -10.53 2.86 -1.03
C ASP A 7 -11.72 1.94 -1.33
N LEU A 8 -12.95 2.46 -1.19
CA LEU A 8 -14.19 1.71 -1.48
C LEU A 8 -14.29 1.23 -2.94
N SER A 9 -13.51 1.81 -3.85
CA SER A 9 -13.43 1.40 -5.26
C SER A 9 -12.31 0.37 -5.52
N GLY A 10 -11.58 -0.05 -4.49
CA GLY A 10 -10.43 -0.95 -4.62
C GLY A 10 -9.19 -0.28 -5.20
N ARG A 11 -9.12 1.05 -5.23
CA ARG A 11 -7.94 1.78 -5.67
C ARG A 11 -7.00 2.01 -4.50
N LEU A 12 -5.71 1.93 -4.79
CA LEU A 12 -4.67 2.15 -3.80
C LEU A 12 -4.52 3.65 -3.55
N VAL A 13 -4.71 4.08 -2.31
CA VAL A 13 -4.67 5.50 -1.90
C VAL A 13 -3.66 5.66 -0.78
N LEU A 14 -2.87 6.73 -0.87
CA LEU A 14 -1.97 7.15 0.18
C LEU A 14 -2.62 8.27 1.01
N THR A 15 -2.77 8.04 2.31
CA THR A 15 -3.44 8.97 3.23
C THR A 15 -2.48 9.39 4.33
N ASP A 16 -2.40 10.70 4.61
CA ASP A 16 -1.63 11.20 5.76
C ASP A 16 -2.51 11.26 7.01
N PHE A 17 -2.10 10.52 8.02
CA PHE A 17 -2.70 10.51 9.35
C PHE A 17 -1.91 11.41 10.28
N GLY A 18 -2.55 12.43 10.84
CA GLY A 18 -1.94 13.27 11.87
C GLY A 18 -1.56 12.46 13.13
N SER A 19 -0.71 13.03 13.98
CA SER A 19 -0.12 12.35 15.14
C SER A 19 -1.12 11.79 16.16
N TYR A 20 -2.37 12.28 16.16
CA TYR A 20 -3.40 11.92 17.13
C TYR A 20 -4.47 10.95 16.58
N SER A 21 -4.42 10.61 15.29
CA SER A 21 -5.48 9.83 14.63
C SER A 21 -4.91 8.71 13.75
N ILE A 22 -3.79 8.12 14.18
CA ILE A 22 -3.16 7.00 13.47
C ILE A 22 -4.01 5.75 13.71
N PRO A 23 -4.59 5.15 12.66
CA PRO A 23 -5.39 3.93 12.79
C PRO A 23 -4.48 2.73 13.09
N LEU A 24 -5.04 1.59 13.48
CA LEU A 24 -4.28 0.35 13.49
C LEU A 24 -3.83 0.01 12.07
N TYR A 25 -2.57 -0.39 11.93
CA TYR A 25 -1.94 -0.59 10.63
C TYR A 25 -1.04 -1.80 10.60
N ALA A 26 -0.84 -2.35 9.40
CA ALA A 26 0.14 -3.40 9.15
C ALA A 26 1.42 -2.83 8.52
N ILE A 27 2.58 -3.44 8.81
CA ILE A 27 3.85 -3.09 8.17
C ILE A 27 4.25 -4.15 7.16
N LEU A 28 4.52 -3.68 5.94
CA LEU A 28 5.03 -4.46 4.82
C LEU A 28 6.57 -4.52 4.85
N SER A 29 7.16 -5.50 5.54
CA SER A 29 8.61 -5.48 5.88
C SER A 29 9.54 -6.29 4.95
N HIS A 30 9.16 -6.62 3.71
CA HIS A 30 10.06 -7.42 2.86
C HIS A 30 10.14 -6.94 1.42
N ARG A 31 11.36 -6.83 0.86
CA ARG A 31 11.57 -6.56 -0.57
C ARG A 31 11.31 -7.86 -1.34
N TRP A 32 10.53 -7.81 -2.40
CA TRP A 32 10.20 -8.99 -3.20
C TRP A 32 10.83 -8.84 -4.59
N GLY A 33 11.66 -9.81 -4.96
CA GLY A 33 12.23 -9.88 -6.30
C GLY A 33 13.27 -8.80 -6.60
N ASN A 34 13.26 -8.31 -7.84
CA ASN A 34 14.24 -7.37 -8.37
C ASN A 34 13.93 -5.94 -7.88
N PRO A 35 14.92 -5.11 -7.53
CA PRO A 35 14.69 -3.69 -7.23
C PRO A 35 13.81 -2.93 -8.24
N ASN A 36 13.86 -3.30 -9.53
CA ASN A 36 13.09 -2.65 -10.59
C ASN A 36 11.59 -3.02 -10.61
N SER A 37 11.23 -4.16 -10.00
CA SER A 37 9.83 -4.60 -9.86
C SER A 37 9.13 -3.98 -8.66
N GLU A 38 9.86 -3.37 -7.71
CA GLU A 38 9.26 -2.70 -6.57
C GLU A 38 8.39 -1.51 -7.00
N VAL A 39 7.26 -1.35 -6.33
CA VAL A 39 6.41 -0.16 -6.47
C VAL A 39 7.04 0.96 -5.67
N LEU A 40 7.38 2.05 -6.34
CA LEU A 40 7.92 3.25 -5.71
C LEU A 40 6.79 4.22 -5.39
N PHE A 41 7.11 5.18 -4.52
CA PHE A 41 6.22 6.27 -4.17
C PHE A 41 5.69 7.04 -5.41
N GLY A 42 6.57 7.35 -6.37
CA GLY A 42 6.17 8.03 -7.61
C GLY A 42 5.26 7.19 -8.52
N ASP A 43 5.32 5.85 -8.44
CA ASP A 43 4.40 4.98 -9.17
C ASP A 43 2.97 5.06 -8.57
N ILE A 44 2.86 5.31 -7.26
CA ILE A 44 1.58 5.52 -6.58
C ILE A 44 0.99 6.88 -7.00
N GLU A 45 1.78 7.96 -6.93
CA GLU A 45 1.33 9.31 -7.30
C GLU A 45 0.90 9.41 -8.77
N SER A 46 1.60 8.71 -9.67
CA SER A 46 1.28 8.68 -11.10
C SER A 46 0.22 7.65 -11.50
N ASN A 47 -0.35 6.92 -10.54
CA ASN A 47 -1.22 5.76 -10.78
C ASN A 47 -0.59 4.66 -11.67
N ALA A 48 0.74 4.61 -11.79
CA ALA A 48 1.46 3.61 -12.57
C ALA A 48 1.77 2.32 -11.78
N TYR A 49 1.44 2.27 -10.49
CA TYR A 49 1.73 1.14 -9.60
C TYR A 49 1.27 -0.22 -10.14
N HIS A 50 0.13 -0.30 -10.82
CA HIS A 50 -0.41 -1.53 -11.40
C HIS A 50 0.46 -2.13 -12.52
N LYS A 51 1.43 -1.38 -13.06
CA LYS A 51 2.36 -1.83 -14.11
C LYS A 51 3.61 -2.51 -13.55
N LYS A 52 3.80 -2.49 -12.23
CA LYS A 52 4.95 -3.09 -11.55
C LYS A 52 4.58 -4.48 -11.06
N ASP A 53 5.46 -5.45 -11.28
CA ASP A 53 5.24 -6.82 -10.79
C ASP A 53 5.09 -6.86 -9.26
N GLY A 54 5.81 -5.98 -8.55
CA GLY A 54 5.72 -5.83 -7.09
C GLY A 54 4.35 -5.35 -6.59
N TYR A 55 3.45 -4.92 -7.46
CA TYR A 55 2.07 -4.57 -7.09
C TYR A 55 1.32 -5.75 -6.49
N GLN A 56 1.59 -6.98 -6.95
CA GLN A 56 0.94 -8.19 -6.42
C GLN A 56 1.11 -8.33 -4.90
N LYS A 57 2.28 -7.94 -4.39
CA LYS A 57 2.56 -7.93 -2.95
C LYS A 57 1.72 -6.89 -2.22
N ILE A 58 1.64 -5.66 -2.75
CA ILE A 58 0.82 -4.61 -2.15
C ILE A 58 -0.64 -5.05 -2.12
N GLU A 59 -1.13 -5.61 -3.22
CA GLU A 59 -2.49 -6.09 -3.32
C GLU A 59 -2.79 -7.19 -2.30
N PHE A 60 -1.91 -8.19 -2.18
CA PHE A 60 -2.05 -9.27 -1.19
C PHE A 60 -2.09 -8.71 0.24
N CYS A 61 -1.16 -7.84 0.59
CA CYS A 61 -1.07 -7.34 1.96
C CYS A 61 -2.18 -6.36 2.31
N ALA A 62 -2.61 -5.52 1.38
CA ALA A 62 -3.76 -4.64 1.60
C ALA A 62 -5.07 -5.45 1.71
N LYS A 63 -5.21 -6.56 0.96
CA LYS A 63 -6.32 -7.51 1.16
C LYS A 63 -6.28 -8.14 2.54
N GLN A 64 -5.11 -8.58 3.01
CA GLN A 64 -4.94 -9.16 4.34
C GLN A 64 -5.22 -8.13 5.44
N ALA A 65 -4.67 -6.92 5.34
CA ALA A 65 -4.94 -5.83 6.28
C ALA A 65 -6.43 -5.51 6.36
N ALA A 66 -7.14 -5.47 5.22
CA ALA A 66 -8.59 -5.26 5.21
C ALA A 66 -9.36 -6.40 5.91
N GLN A 67 -8.95 -7.66 5.73
CA GLN A 67 -9.53 -8.80 6.45
C GLN A 67 -9.30 -8.70 7.97
N ASP A 68 -8.13 -8.22 8.36
CA ASP A 68 -7.74 -8.03 9.76
C ASP A 68 -8.28 -6.71 10.36
N GLN A 69 -9.07 -5.94 9.61
CA GLN A 69 -9.63 -4.64 10.00
C GLN A 69 -8.54 -3.60 10.33
N LEU A 70 -7.41 -3.68 9.63
CA LEU A 70 -6.28 -2.77 9.69
C LEU A 70 -6.26 -1.84 8.46
N GLN A 71 -5.48 -0.76 8.56
CA GLN A 71 -5.07 0.08 7.44
C GLN A 71 -3.75 -0.38 6.83
#